data_AF-A0A3N5PND1-F1
#
_entry.id   AF-A0A3N5PND1-F1
#
_cell.length_a   1.000
_cell.length_b   1.000
_cell.length_c   1.000
_cell.angle_alpha   90.00
_cell.angle_beta   90.00
_cell.angle_gamma   90.00
#
_symmetry.space_group_name_H-M   'P 1'
#
loop_
_entity.id
_entity.type
_entity.pdbx_description
1 polymer ?
#
loop_
_entity_poly.entity_id
_entity_poly.type
_entity_poly.pdbx_seq_one_letter_code
_entity_poly.pdbx_strand_id
1 'polypeptide(L)'
;MRLSNIVATSLLLAGVGTAHAQYRCDCTSVVDTCNAEVVARGTFLEIKTDQQMCARVDYFVDGQPFVSVVVDGEDREDWLARTTNPRILVQSCQVCRDLGASSALAPAARTAPPAAGGQAEAGDGELEPLIAGVPEYPDAARARGLRGSVEVEFTVTPQGTVEMPRVVRAEPRNVFDSAALAAVARRRYPADAEREPQVLTERIEFAPPREPANAAATAAAGPLNRCVREDAVYNYGEMVDVGLINACTEPLVVFGCAHGTGKDRGRWMCSDSEQRGDILVQMGDQRLGRRYTAGDASDIQTYTYRDSFSLTRAPNSQLWWVACAESDLECRSDARLWTRAVSGQDASVDPQARSPIAVARSD
;
A
#
# COMPACT_ATOMS: atom_id res chain seq x y z
N MET A 1 71.84 -11.01 -25.85
CA MET A 1 70.99 -10.70 -27.02
C MET A 1 69.58 -11.21 -26.71
N ARG A 2 68.58 -10.31 -26.78
CA ARG A 2 67.16 -10.45 -27.21
C ARG A 2 66.41 -11.77 -26.89
N LEU A 3 65.13 -11.85 -26.55
CA LEU A 3 63.98 -10.99 -26.20
C LEU A 3 62.78 -11.98 -26.13
N SER A 4 61.74 -11.67 -25.35
CA SER A 4 60.35 -12.17 -25.51
C SER A 4 60.06 -13.66 -25.23
N ASN A 5 58.94 -14.10 -24.62
CA ASN A 5 57.65 -13.46 -24.41
C ASN A 5 56.91 -14.06 -23.20
N ILE A 6 56.17 -13.17 -22.54
CA ILE A 6 55.23 -13.36 -21.43
C ILE A 6 53.90 -13.88 -22.01
N VAL A 7 53.25 -14.86 -21.35
CA VAL A 7 51.78 -14.92 -21.26
C VAL A 7 51.43 -15.36 -19.84
N ALA A 8 51.01 -14.40 -19.03
CA ALA A 8 50.32 -14.61 -17.77
C ALA A 8 48.84 -14.78 -18.07
N THR A 9 48.26 -15.95 -17.78
CA THR A 9 46.82 -16.17 -17.90
C THR A 9 46.19 -15.97 -16.53
N SER A 10 45.82 -14.71 -16.26
CA SER A 10 44.88 -14.35 -15.21
C SER A 10 43.46 -14.67 -15.71
N LEU A 11 42.75 -15.59 -15.05
CA LEU A 11 41.31 -15.68 -15.17
C LEU A 11 40.69 -15.49 -13.77
N LEU A 12 40.57 -14.23 -13.40
CA LEU A 12 39.64 -13.74 -12.39
C LEU A 12 38.23 -13.83 -13.01
N LEU A 13 37.39 -14.73 -12.52
CA LEU A 13 35.94 -14.62 -12.67
C LEU A 13 35.38 -14.19 -11.32
N ALA A 14 35.13 -12.88 -11.24
CA ALA A 14 34.50 -12.20 -10.13
C ALA A 14 33.06 -12.70 -9.98
N GLY A 15 32.74 -13.30 -8.84
CA GLY A 15 31.37 -13.42 -8.36
C GLY A 15 30.94 -12.10 -7.77
N VAL A 16 30.30 -11.25 -8.58
CA VAL A 16 29.60 -10.04 -8.13
C VAL A 16 28.32 -9.96 -8.94
N GLY A 17 27.16 -10.17 -8.30
CA GLY A 17 25.90 -10.19 -9.04
C GLY A 17 24.60 -9.99 -8.27
N THR A 18 24.58 -9.96 -6.93
CA THR A 18 23.31 -9.77 -6.18
C THR A 18 23.18 -8.44 -5.45
N ALA A 19 24.25 -7.64 -5.36
CA ALA A 19 24.23 -6.39 -4.58
C ALA A 19 23.79 -5.13 -5.34
N HIS A 20 23.47 -5.22 -6.64
CA HIS A 20 23.15 -4.06 -7.50
C HIS A 20 21.69 -3.93 -7.92
N ALA A 21 20.82 -4.91 -7.63
CA ALA A 21 19.41 -4.87 -8.05
C ALA A 21 18.55 -3.92 -7.20
N GLN A 22 18.80 -3.85 -5.88
CA GLN A 22 17.94 -3.13 -4.94
C GLN A 22 18.00 -1.59 -5.07
N TYR A 23 18.95 -1.05 -5.84
CA TYR A 23 19.11 0.40 -6.06
C TYR A 23 18.64 0.87 -7.44
N ARG A 24 18.17 -0.03 -8.32
CA ARG A 24 17.64 0.34 -9.64
C ARG A 24 16.17 0.71 -9.62
N CYS A 25 15.39 0.14 -8.71
CA CYS A 25 13.94 0.29 -8.72
C CYS A 25 13.47 1.35 -7.72
N ASP A 26 12.90 2.43 -8.23
CA ASP A 26 12.20 3.44 -7.43
C ASP A 26 10.70 3.12 -7.42
N CYS A 27 10.30 2.30 -6.44
CA CYS A 27 8.92 1.92 -6.20
C CYS A 27 8.14 2.94 -5.35
N THR A 28 8.67 4.16 -5.17
CA THR A 28 7.88 5.26 -4.60
C THR A 28 7.01 5.93 -5.65
N SER A 29 7.35 5.79 -6.94
CA SER A 29 6.54 6.23 -8.08
C SER A 29 6.08 5.03 -8.90
N VAL A 30 4.76 4.78 -8.90
CA VAL A 30 4.14 3.74 -9.73
C VAL A 30 3.97 4.27 -11.15
N VAL A 31 4.50 3.55 -12.14
CA VAL A 31 4.45 3.92 -13.57
C VAL A 31 3.40 3.11 -14.33
N ASP A 32 3.17 1.86 -13.95
CA ASP A 32 2.18 0.97 -14.57
C ASP A 32 1.78 -0.16 -13.59
N THR A 33 0.99 -1.13 -14.03
CA THR A 33 0.63 -2.34 -13.28
C THR A 33 1.07 -3.60 -14.03
N CYS A 34 1.26 -4.69 -13.29
CA CYS A 34 1.71 -5.96 -13.85
C CYS A 34 0.84 -7.11 -13.36
N ASN A 35 0.98 -8.28 -13.97
CA ASN A 35 0.55 -9.54 -13.38
C ASN A 35 1.74 -10.21 -12.72
N ALA A 36 1.53 -10.77 -11.54
CA ALA A 36 2.54 -11.56 -10.85
C ALA A 36 2.00 -12.94 -10.49
N GLU A 37 2.88 -13.94 -10.61
CA GLU A 37 2.68 -15.28 -10.11
C GLU A 37 3.73 -15.57 -9.04
N VAL A 38 3.29 -16.07 -7.89
CA VAL A 38 4.18 -16.44 -6.79
C VAL A 38 3.98 -17.91 -6.47
N VAL A 39 5.06 -18.68 -6.56
CA VAL A 39 5.00 -20.13 -6.36
C VAL A 39 6.05 -20.62 -5.39
N ALA A 40 5.62 -21.42 -4.42
CA ALA A 40 6.49 -22.12 -3.48
C ALA A 40 7.27 -23.24 -4.17
N ARG A 41 8.61 -23.21 -4.02
CA ARG A 41 9.53 -24.21 -4.57
C ARG A 41 10.51 -24.68 -3.50
N GLY A 42 10.06 -25.62 -2.66
CA GLY A 42 10.91 -26.20 -1.62
C GLY A 42 11.31 -25.16 -0.56
N THR A 43 12.48 -24.53 -0.72
CA THR A 43 13.07 -23.57 0.23
C THR A 43 13.12 -22.13 -0.29
N PHE A 44 12.45 -21.84 -1.40
CA PHE A 44 12.37 -20.50 -1.96
C PHE A 44 11.00 -20.23 -2.57
N LEU A 45 10.65 -18.96 -2.66
CA LEU A 45 9.52 -18.47 -3.43
C LEU A 45 10.04 -18.01 -4.79
N GLU A 46 9.40 -18.50 -5.84
CA GLU A 46 9.62 -18.07 -7.21
C GLU A 46 8.57 -17.00 -7.52
N ILE A 47 9.01 -15.77 -7.78
CA ILE A 47 8.13 -14.64 -8.11
C ILE A 47 8.38 -14.28 -9.57
N LYS A 48 7.33 -14.34 -10.39
CA LYS A 48 7.39 -13.99 -11.82
C LYS A 48 6.43 -12.87 -12.12
N THR A 49 6.84 -11.92 -12.94
CA THR A 49 5.99 -10.86 -13.46
C THR A 49 5.96 -10.87 -14.98
N ASP A 50 4.88 -10.37 -15.57
CA ASP A 50 4.76 -10.21 -17.02
C ASP A 50 5.49 -8.98 -17.57
N GLN A 51 6.15 -8.22 -16.71
CA GLN A 51 6.90 -7.00 -17.05
C GLN A 51 8.40 -7.21 -16.85
N GLN A 52 9.18 -6.82 -17.86
CA GLN A 52 10.64 -6.89 -17.84
C GLN A 52 11.30 -5.70 -17.12
N MET A 53 10.50 -4.81 -16.55
CA MET A 53 10.95 -3.65 -15.79
C MET A 53 10.66 -3.86 -14.31
N CYS A 54 11.25 -3.01 -13.47
CA CYS A 54 11.04 -3.02 -12.03
C CYS A 54 9.57 -3.17 -11.65
N ALA A 55 9.22 -4.17 -10.84
CA ALA A 55 7.87 -4.44 -10.39
C ALA A 55 7.84 -4.76 -8.90
N ARG A 56 7.03 -4.06 -8.13
CA ARG A 56 6.73 -4.37 -6.74
C ARG A 56 5.53 -5.31 -6.68
N VAL A 57 5.71 -6.46 -6.04
CA VAL A 57 4.67 -7.46 -5.84
C VAL A 57 4.37 -7.59 -4.35
N ASP A 58 3.14 -7.33 -3.94
CA ASP A 58 2.65 -7.57 -2.58
C ASP A 58 1.79 -8.85 -2.61
N TYR A 59 2.08 -9.81 -1.73
CA TYR A 59 1.40 -11.11 -1.70
C TYR A 59 1.36 -11.69 -0.29
N PHE A 60 0.48 -12.67 -0.05
CA PHE A 60 0.41 -13.41 1.20
C PHE A 60 0.87 -14.85 1.01
N VAL A 61 1.54 -15.40 2.02
CA VAL A 61 1.83 -16.83 2.15
C VAL A 61 1.27 -17.29 3.48
N ASP A 62 0.25 -18.15 3.45
CA ASP A 62 -0.50 -18.61 4.63
C ASP A 62 -1.04 -17.45 5.50
N GLY A 63 -1.48 -16.36 4.84
CA GLY A 63 -2.01 -15.17 5.49
C GLY A 63 -0.93 -14.22 6.05
N GLN A 64 0.35 -14.54 5.92
CA GLN A 64 1.45 -13.63 6.23
C GLN A 64 1.79 -12.78 5.00
N PRO A 65 1.83 -11.43 5.09
CA PRO A 65 2.15 -10.58 3.95
C PRO A 65 3.66 -10.57 3.67
N PHE A 66 3.99 -10.50 2.39
CA PHE A 66 5.33 -10.39 1.82
C PHE A 66 5.32 -9.34 0.72
N VAL A 67 6.48 -8.70 0.53
CA VAL A 67 6.70 -7.75 -0.56
C VAL A 67 8.02 -8.10 -1.24
N SER A 68 7.99 -8.26 -2.55
CA SER A 68 9.17 -8.51 -3.37
C SER A 68 9.29 -7.44 -4.46
N VAL A 69 10.53 -7.05 -4.76
CA VAL A 69 10.83 -6.14 -5.87
C VAL A 69 11.49 -6.95 -6.97
N VAL A 70 10.72 -7.25 -7.99
CA VAL A 70 11.11 -8.06 -9.14
C VAL A 70 11.78 -7.18 -10.18
N VAL A 71 12.94 -7.61 -10.66
CA VAL A 71 13.70 -6.95 -11.71
C VAL A 71 13.78 -7.91 -12.89
N ASP A 72 13.62 -7.41 -14.11
CA ASP A 72 13.71 -8.23 -15.32
C ASP A 72 12.71 -9.42 -15.37
N GLY A 73 11.56 -9.29 -14.70
CA GLY A 73 10.45 -10.24 -14.78
C GLY A 73 10.51 -11.47 -13.87
N GLU A 74 11.61 -11.68 -13.13
CA GLU A 74 11.73 -12.82 -12.21
C GLU A 74 12.58 -12.48 -10.98
N ASP A 75 12.16 -12.99 -9.82
CA ASP A 75 12.91 -12.89 -8.58
C ASP A 75 12.75 -14.18 -7.75
N ARG A 76 13.72 -14.41 -6.86
CA ARG A 76 13.74 -15.57 -5.97
C ARG A 76 14.05 -15.15 -4.56
N GLU A 77 13.05 -15.31 -3.69
CA GLU A 77 13.17 -15.00 -2.28
C GLU A 77 13.44 -16.28 -1.47
N ASP A 78 14.41 -16.22 -0.58
CA ASP A 78 14.69 -17.31 0.35
C ASP A 78 13.48 -17.51 1.27
N TRP A 79 12.94 -18.72 1.28
CA TRP A 79 11.74 -19.06 2.02
C TRP A 79 11.96 -20.29 2.88
N LEU A 80 12.12 -20.05 4.17
CA LEU A 80 12.18 -21.10 5.18
C LEU A 80 10.77 -21.68 5.37
N ALA A 81 10.44 -22.67 4.53
CA ALA A 81 9.13 -23.32 4.51
C ALA A 81 8.72 -23.83 5.90
N ARG A 82 7.61 -23.31 6.43
CA ARG A 82 6.94 -23.83 7.63
C ARG A 82 5.86 -24.87 7.30
N THR A 83 5.39 -24.89 6.05
CA THR A 83 4.27 -25.69 5.56
C THR A 83 4.62 -26.27 4.18
N THR A 84 4.20 -27.51 3.91
CA THR A 84 4.51 -28.22 2.67
C THR A 84 3.70 -27.72 1.46
N ASN A 85 2.55 -27.07 1.71
CA ASN A 85 1.69 -26.52 0.66
C ASN A 85 1.06 -25.20 1.14
N PRO A 86 1.77 -24.08 1.03
CA PRO A 86 1.27 -22.80 1.51
C PRO A 86 0.16 -22.26 0.60
N ARG A 87 -0.80 -21.56 1.18
CA ARG A 87 -1.78 -20.77 0.43
C ARG A 87 -1.15 -19.44 0.06
N ILE A 88 -0.84 -19.28 -1.23
CA ILE A 88 -0.25 -18.05 -1.75
C ILE A 88 -1.33 -17.22 -2.43
N LEU A 89 -1.45 -15.95 -2.05
CA LEU A 89 -2.40 -14.99 -2.62
C LEU A 89 -1.67 -13.72 -3.04
N VAL A 90 -1.58 -13.45 -4.34
CA VAL A 90 -1.02 -12.18 -4.83
C VAL A 90 -2.06 -11.08 -4.63
N GLN A 91 -1.70 -10.03 -3.89
CA GLN A 91 -2.58 -8.90 -3.59
C GLN A 91 -2.46 -7.80 -4.65
N SER A 92 -1.23 -7.44 -5.05
CA SER A 92 -0.96 -6.39 -6.03
C SER A 92 0.38 -6.59 -6.73
N CYS A 93 0.47 -6.13 -7.98
CA CYS A 93 1.71 -6.02 -8.75
C CYS A 93 1.74 -4.65 -9.44
N GLN A 94 2.74 -3.84 -9.10
CA GLN A 94 2.90 -2.46 -9.54
C GLN A 94 4.24 -2.28 -10.22
N VAL A 95 4.24 -1.72 -11.42
CA VAL A 95 5.46 -1.38 -12.14
C VAL A 95 6.03 -0.08 -11.56
N CYS A 96 7.31 -0.13 -11.22
CA CYS A 96 8.07 0.95 -10.62
C CYS A 96 8.99 1.62 -11.63
N ARG A 97 9.43 2.84 -11.31
CA ARG A 97 10.38 3.55 -12.16
C ARG A 97 11.75 2.86 -12.08
N ASP A 98 12.26 2.44 -13.22
CA ASP A 98 13.60 1.88 -13.34
C ASP A 98 14.61 3.02 -13.59
N LEU A 99 15.53 3.21 -12.65
CA LEU A 99 16.59 4.23 -12.70
C LEU A 99 17.80 3.79 -13.54
N GLY A 100 17.80 2.55 -14.04
CA GLY A 100 18.90 1.98 -14.80
C GLY A 100 18.57 1.58 -16.25
N ALA A 101 17.36 1.83 -16.74
CA ALA A 101 16.98 1.52 -18.12
C ALA A 101 17.35 2.66 -19.09
N SER A 102 18.55 2.56 -19.70
CA SER A 102 18.83 3.27 -20.94
C SER A 102 18.08 2.59 -22.08
N SER A 103 17.07 3.27 -22.60
CA SER A 103 16.31 2.99 -23.84
C SER A 103 16.98 2.03 -24.84
N ALA A 104 16.37 0.87 -25.07
CA ALA A 104 16.31 0.24 -26.40
C ALA A 104 15.19 -0.82 -26.52
N LEU A 105 14.31 -0.53 -27.47
CA LEU A 105 13.38 -1.40 -28.23
C LEU A 105 11.96 -1.69 -27.70
N ALA A 106 11.05 -1.43 -28.63
CA ALA A 106 9.61 -1.58 -28.65
C ALA A 106 9.17 -3.06 -28.95
N PRO A 107 7.86 -3.36 -29.00
CA PRO A 107 7.26 -4.60 -28.50
C PRO A 107 7.34 -5.80 -29.45
N ALA A 108 7.34 -7.00 -28.87
CA ALA A 108 7.11 -8.25 -29.59
C ALA A 108 5.92 -9.02 -29.02
N ALA A 109 4.87 -9.09 -29.85
CA ALA A 109 3.93 -10.18 -30.10
C ALA A 109 3.55 -11.19 -29.00
N ARG A 110 2.23 -11.30 -28.86
CA ARG A 110 1.41 -12.34 -28.23
C ARG A 110 1.91 -13.78 -28.42
N THR A 111 1.78 -14.57 -27.35
CA THR A 111 1.49 -16.01 -27.46
C THR A 111 0.56 -16.42 -26.32
N ALA A 112 -0.61 -16.94 -26.68
CA ALA A 112 -1.57 -17.58 -25.78
C ALA A 112 -1.20 -19.06 -25.55
N PRO A 113 -1.42 -19.60 -24.34
CA PRO A 113 -1.64 -21.04 -24.14
C PRO A 113 -3.09 -21.38 -23.71
N PRO A 114 -3.51 -22.66 -23.85
CA PRO A 114 -4.90 -23.07 -23.94
C PRO A 114 -5.57 -23.44 -22.61
N ALA A 115 -6.90 -23.52 -22.69
CA ALA A 115 -7.90 -23.82 -21.67
C ALA A 115 -7.71 -25.15 -20.91
N ALA A 116 -8.15 -25.15 -19.65
CA ALA A 116 -8.73 -26.31 -18.97
C ALA A 116 -9.88 -25.81 -18.07
N GLY A 117 -11.08 -26.34 -18.31
CA GLY A 117 -12.33 -25.84 -17.75
C GLY A 117 -12.73 -26.43 -16.40
N GLY A 118 -13.79 -25.84 -15.86
CA GLY A 118 -14.54 -26.29 -14.68
C GLY A 118 -15.71 -25.34 -14.45
N GLN A 119 -16.90 -25.81 -14.79
CA GLN A 119 -18.18 -25.10 -14.77
C GLN A 119 -18.64 -24.67 -13.38
N ALA A 120 -19.26 -23.49 -13.27
CA ALA A 120 -20.39 -23.23 -12.35
C ALA A 120 -21.07 -21.86 -12.60
N GLU A 121 -22.09 -21.92 -13.46
CA GLU A 121 -23.39 -21.23 -13.51
C GLU A 121 -23.59 -19.77 -13.05
N ALA A 122 -24.20 -19.04 -13.98
CA ALA A 122 -24.69 -17.67 -13.92
C ALA A 122 -25.77 -17.41 -12.85
N GLY A 123 -25.63 -16.25 -12.21
CA GLY A 123 -26.72 -15.55 -11.53
C GLY A 123 -26.64 -14.05 -11.87
N ASP A 124 -27.75 -13.46 -12.30
CA ASP A 124 -27.90 -12.03 -12.58
C ASP A 124 -27.43 -11.20 -11.37
N GLY A 125 -26.26 -10.58 -11.49
CA GLY A 125 -25.67 -9.73 -10.48
C GLY A 125 -24.67 -8.80 -11.13
N GLU A 126 -24.86 -7.49 -10.94
CA GLU A 126 -23.97 -6.43 -11.38
C GLU A 126 -22.51 -6.83 -11.12
N LEU A 127 -21.69 -6.91 -12.17
CA LEU A 127 -20.30 -7.34 -12.06
C LEU A 127 -19.55 -6.35 -11.16
N GLU A 128 -19.23 -6.74 -9.94
CA GLU A 128 -18.45 -5.92 -9.02
C GLU A 128 -16.95 -6.07 -9.30
N PRO A 129 -16.18 -4.96 -9.39
CA PRO A 129 -14.75 -5.03 -9.61
C PRO A 129 -14.00 -5.44 -8.33
N LEU A 130 -13.05 -6.37 -8.47
CA LEU A 130 -12.07 -6.74 -7.43
C LEU A 130 -11.12 -5.60 -7.10
N ILE A 131 -10.74 -4.81 -8.11
CA ILE A 131 -9.88 -3.63 -7.95
C ILE A 131 -10.68 -2.41 -8.41
N ALA A 132 -10.95 -1.52 -7.45
CA ALA A 132 -11.59 -0.25 -7.73
C ALA A 132 -10.61 0.70 -8.44
N GLY A 133 -10.89 1.02 -9.69
CA GLY A 133 -10.23 2.08 -10.42
C GLY A 133 -10.76 3.43 -9.98
N VAL A 134 -10.13 4.05 -8.98
CA VAL A 134 -10.52 5.38 -8.51
C VAL A 134 -10.02 6.43 -9.52
N PRO A 135 -10.89 7.33 -10.02
CA PRO A 135 -10.50 8.40 -10.92
C PRO A 135 -9.77 9.52 -10.18
N GLU A 136 -8.68 9.99 -10.77
CA GLU A 136 -7.97 11.15 -10.26
C GLU A 136 -8.65 12.44 -10.72
N TYR A 137 -8.88 13.35 -9.78
CA TYR A 137 -9.55 14.60 -10.10
C TYR A 137 -8.59 15.61 -10.77
N PRO A 138 -8.83 16.05 -12.02
CA PRO A 138 -7.89 16.90 -12.76
C PRO A 138 -7.61 18.25 -12.08
N ASP A 139 -6.34 18.65 -12.02
CA ASP A 139 -5.88 19.88 -11.37
C ASP A 139 -6.53 21.15 -11.96
N ALA A 140 -6.66 21.20 -13.28
CA ALA A 140 -7.31 22.31 -13.98
C ALA A 140 -8.80 22.42 -13.65
N ALA A 141 -9.48 21.27 -13.45
CA ALA A 141 -10.87 21.25 -13.00
C ALA A 141 -10.98 21.63 -11.53
N ARG A 142 -9.97 21.29 -10.71
CA ARG A 142 -9.89 21.61 -9.27
C ARG A 142 -9.75 23.10 -9.05
N ALA A 143 -8.80 23.73 -9.72
CA ALA A 143 -8.57 25.17 -9.66
C ALA A 143 -9.81 26.01 -10.05
N ARG A 144 -10.71 25.41 -10.85
CA ARG A 144 -11.94 26.04 -11.35
C ARG A 144 -13.21 25.56 -10.65
N GLY A 145 -13.10 24.64 -9.68
CA GLY A 145 -14.24 24.06 -8.96
C GLY A 145 -15.30 23.39 -9.86
N LEU A 146 -14.91 22.90 -11.04
CA LEU A 146 -15.83 22.38 -12.04
C LEU A 146 -16.40 21.04 -11.60
N ARG A 147 -17.69 20.79 -11.72
CA ARG A 147 -18.28 19.45 -11.52
C ARG A 147 -18.56 18.80 -12.85
N GLY A 148 -18.69 17.48 -12.86
CA GLY A 148 -19.04 16.79 -14.08
C GLY A 148 -19.26 15.30 -13.90
N SER A 149 -19.51 14.66 -15.02
CA SER A 149 -19.74 13.22 -15.13
C SER A 149 -19.20 12.72 -16.45
N VAL A 150 -18.68 11.50 -16.46
CA VAL A 150 -18.24 10.81 -17.67
C VAL A 150 -18.84 9.42 -17.68
N GLU A 151 -19.59 9.11 -18.73
CA GLU A 151 -20.04 7.76 -19.02
C GLU A 151 -19.00 7.09 -19.92
N VAL A 152 -18.46 5.98 -19.42
CA VAL A 152 -17.46 5.17 -20.09
C VAL A 152 -18.06 3.82 -20.41
N GLU A 153 -17.96 3.42 -21.66
CA GLU A 153 -18.27 2.06 -22.11
C GLU A 153 -16.96 1.28 -22.24
N PHE A 154 -16.94 0.06 -21.72
CA PHE A 154 -15.77 -0.81 -21.77
C PHE A 154 -16.18 -2.28 -21.78
N THR A 155 -15.28 -3.14 -22.25
CA THR A 155 -15.53 -4.58 -22.31
C THR A 155 -14.77 -5.29 -21.20
N VAL A 156 -15.47 -6.08 -20.39
CA VAL A 156 -14.86 -6.99 -19.41
C VAL A 156 -14.61 -8.32 -20.09
N THR A 157 -13.35 -8.75 -20.10
CA THR A 157 -12.93 -10.03 -20.69
C THR A 157 -13.22 -11.20 -19.74
N PRO A 158 -13.19 -12.45 -20.22
CA PRO A 158 -13.25 -13.64 -19.36
C PRO A 158 -12.11 -13.67 -18.33
N GLN A 159 -10.98 -13.04 -18.63
CA GLN A 159 -9.84 -12.91 -17.70
C GLN A 159 -10.06 -11.85 -16.62
N GLY A 160 -11.21 -11.14 -16.64
CA GLY A 160 -11.50 -10.07 -15.70
C GLY A 160 -10.75 -8.77 -15.99
N THR A 161 -10.10 -8.66 -17.15
CA THR A 161 -9.44 -7.42 -17.59
C THR A 161 -10.42 -6.52 -18.32
N VAL A 162 -10.13 -5.22 -18.34
CA VAL A 162 -10.90 -4.23 -19.08
C VAL A 162 -10.22 -3.94 -20.41
N GLU A 163 -10.97 -4.06 -21.49
CA GLU A 163 -10.53 -3.73 -22.84
C GLU A 163 -11.42 -2.66 -23.49
N MET A 164 -10.83 -1.95 -24.45
CA MET A 164 -11.52 -0.95 -25.29
C MET A 164 -12.34 0.11 -24.53
N PRO A 165 -11.84 0.69 -23.42
CA PRO A 165 -12.57 1.75 -22.73
C PRO A 165 -12.72 2.98 -23.63
N ARG A 166 -13.94 3.48 -23.76
CA ARG A 166 -14.25 4.68 -24.55
C ARG A 166 -15.31 5.54 -23.88
N VAL A 167 -15.18 6.85 -24.02
CA VAL A 167 -16.17 7.80 -23.52
C VAL A 167 -17.37 7.81 -24.46
N VAL A 168 -18.56 7.50 -23.93
CA VAL A 168 -19.82 7.61 -24.67
C VAL A 168 -20.49 8.95 -24.43
N ARG A 169 -20.35 9.51 -23.23
CA ARG A 169 -20.89 10.83 -22.87
C ARG A 169 -20.01 11.48 -21.81
N ALA A 170 -19.77 12.78 -21.94
CA ALA A 170 -19.03 13.55 -20.96
C ALA A 170 -19.62 14.95 -20.81
N GLU A 171 -19.78 15.38 -19.56
CA GLU A 171 -20.24 16.71 -19.20
C GLU A 171 -19.45 17.23 -18.01
N PRO A 172 -18.67 18.32 -18.15
CA PRO A 172 -18.25 18.99 -19.38
C PRO A 172 -17.29 18.13 -20.23
N ARG A 173 -17.38 18.29 -21.56
CA ARG A 173 -16.54 17.57 -22.53
C ARG A 173 -15.07 17.94 -22.39
N ASN A 174 -14.19 16.95 -22.56
CA ASN A 174 -12.72 17.08 -22.54
C ASN A 174 -12.14 17.61 -21.22
N VAL A 175 -12.84 17.45 -20.10
CA VAL A 175 -12.37 17.89 -18.78
C VAL A 175 -12.00 16.70 -17.92
N PHE A 176 -12.87 15.68 -17.86
CA PHE A 176 -12.74 14.53 -16.99
C PHE A 176 -12.49 13.22 -17.74
N ASP A 177 -12.52 13.27 -19.07
CA ASP A 177 -12.49 12.13 -20.00
C ASP A 177 -11.25 11.26 -19.80
N SER A 178 -10.06 11.86 -19.75
CA SER A 178 -8.80 11.14 -19.56
C SER A 178 -8.71 10.47 -18.19
N ALA A 179 -9.14 11.17 -17.14
CA ALA A 179 -9.18 10.65 -15.78
C ALA A 179 -10.14 9.46 -15.65
N ALA A 180 -11.32 9.54 -16.27
CA ALA A 180 -12.31 8.48 -16.29
C ALA A 180 -11.80 7.24 -17.03
N LEU A 181 -11.20 7.42 -18.21
CA LEU A 181 -10.62 6.32 -18.99
C LEU A 181 -9.48 5.62 -18.24
N ALA A 182 -8.58 6.40 -17.62
CA ALA A 182 -7.49 5.86 -16.82
C ALA A 182 -8.00 5.08 -15.60
N ALA A 183 -9.06 5.54 -14.95
CA ALA A 183 -9.70 4.86 -13.84
C ALA A 183 -10.27 3.50 -14.27
N VAL A 184 -11.06 3.49 -15.33
CA VAL A 184 -11.71 2.28 -15.86
C VAL A 184 -10.67 1.25 -16.35
N ALA A 185 -9.61 1.69 -17.01
CA ALA A 185 -8.54 0.79 -17.48
C ALA A 185 -7.81 0.05 -16.35
N ARG A 186 -7.77 0.63 -15.13
CA ARG A 186 -7.14 0.01 -13.95
C ARG A 186 -8.04 -1.01 -13.24
N ARG A 187 -9.33 -1.10 -13.60
CA ARG A 187 -10.25 -2.03 -12.94
C ARG A 187 -9.95 -3.48 -13.28
N ARG A 188 -10.24 -4.35 -12.32
CA ARG A 188 -10.19 -5.81 -12.50
C ARG A 188 -11.48 -6.41 -11.95
N TYR A 189 -11.99 -7.41 -12.65
CA TYR A 189 -13.17 -8.19 -12.29
C TYR A 189 -12.74 -9.62 -11.97
N PRO A 190 -13.56 -10.41 -11.24
CA PRO A 190 -13.30 -11.83 -11.08
C PRO A 190 -13.16 -12.50 -12.45
N ALA A 191 -12.07 -13.22 -12.65
CA ALA A 191 -11.89 -14.03 -13.86
C ALA A 191 -12.92 -15.16 -13.86
N ASP A 192 -13.54 -15.35 -15.01
CA ASP A 192 -14.59 -16.32 -15.26
C ASP A 192 -14.42 -16.80 -16.69
N ALA A 193 -13.87 -18.01 -16.85
CA ALA A 193 -13.56 -18.58 -18.15
C ALA A 193 -14.81 -18.91 -18.98
N GLU A 194 -15.99 -18.99 -18.33
CA GLU A 194 -17.27 -19.24 -18.99
C GLU A 194 -18.01 -17.95 -19.38
N ARG A 195 -17.55 -16.80 -18.86
CA ARG A 195 -18.11 -15.49 -19.17
C ARG A 195 -17.80 -15.10 -20.61
N GLU A 196 -18.84 -14.78 -21.38
CA GLU A 196 -18.66 -14.06 -22.64
C GLU A 196 -18.23 -12.61 -22.38
N PRO A 197 -17.39 -11.99 -23.23
CA PRO A 197 -16.99 -10.59 -23.06
C PRO A 197 -18.22 -9.68 -22.87
N GLN A 198 -18.30 -9.01 -21.73
CA GLN A 198 -19.46 -8.19 -21.38
C GLN A 198 -19.15 -6.72 -21.60
N VAL A 199 -20.01 -6.06 -22.37
CA VAL A 199 -19.94 -4.61 -22.55
C VAL A 199 -20.68 -3.95 -21.39
N LEU A 200 -19.95 -3.22 -20.57
CA LEU A 200 -20.49 -2.44 -19.46
C LEU A 200 -20.43 -0.96 -19.79
N THR A 201 -21.45 -0.23 -19.36
CA THR A 201 -21.47 1.24 -19.38
C THR A 201 -21.59 1.72 -17.96
N GLU A 202 -20.65 2.56 -17.54
CA GLU A 202 -20.68 3.15 -16.21
C GLU A 202 -20.56 4.67 -16.28
N ARG A 203 -21.32 5.33 -15.40
CA ARG A 203 -21.26 6.76 -15.16
C ARG A 203 -20.39 7.08 -13.96
N ILE A 204 -19.28 7.78 -14.20
CA ILE A 204 -18.35 8.25 -13.17
C ILE A 204 -18.65 9.72 -12.88
N GLU A 205 -19.02 10.01 -11.63
CA GLU A 205 -19.27 11.36 -11.16
C GLU A 205 -17.98 12.01 -10.64
N PHE A 206 -17.68 13.22 -11.13
CA PHE A 206 -16.57 14.06 -10.72
C PHE A 206 -17.12 15.25 -9.94
N ALA A 207 -17.02 15.15 -8.61
CA ALA A 207 -17.18 16.30 -7.73
C ALA A 207 -15.79 16.76 -7.28
N PRO A 208 -15.55 18.08 -7.15
CA PRO A 208 -14.34 18.56 -6.52
C PRO A 208 -14.24 17.86 -5.17
N PRO A 209 -13.02 17.42 -4.78
CA PRO A 209 -12.80 16.98 -3.42
C PRO A 209 -13.44 18.03 -2.55
N ARG A 210 -14.39 17.62 -1.69
CA ARG A 210 -14.86 18.56 -0.68
C ARG A 210 -13.59 18.90 0.06
N GLU A 211 -13.11 20.14 -0.08
CA GLU A 211 -12.33 20.72 1.00
C GLU A 211 -13.17 20.39 2.23
N PRO A 212 -12.63 19.64 3.20
CA PRO A 212 -13.39 19.34 4.40
C PRO A 212 -13.94 20.68 4.84
N ALA A 213 -15.26 20.74 5.07
CA ALA A 213 -15.97 21.94 5.47
C ALA A 213 -15.54 22.34 6.89
N ASN A 214 -14.25 22.52 7.10
CA ASN A 214 -13.53 22.69 8.35
C ASN A 214 -12.43 23.75 8.13
N ALA A 215 -12.73 24.82 7.40
CA ALA A 215 -12.28 26.12 7.86
C ALA A 215 -13.34 26.57 8.89
N ALA A 216 -13.07 26.29 10.17
CA ALA A 216 -13.90 26.61 11.34
C ALA A 216 -14.95 25.57 11.80
N ALA A 217 -14.60 24.28 11.84
CA ALA A 217 -15.18 23.40 12.86
C ALA A 217 -14.22 23.38 14.06
N THR A 218 -14.70 23.87 15.20
CA THR A 218 -14.03 23.68 16.48
C THR A 218 -13.80 22.18 16.65
N ALA A 219 -12.56 21.72 16.51
CA ALA A 219 -12.19 20.34 16.81
C ALA A 219 -12.74 19.98 18.19
N ALA A 220 -13.33 18.80 18.34
CA ALA A 220 -13.61 18.28 19.67
C ALA A 220 -12.28 18.29 20.43
N ALA A 221 -12.17 19.16 21.44
CA ALA A 221 -10.92 19.33 22.17
C ALA A 221 -10.60 18.06 22.95
N GLY A 222 -9.42 17.48 22.70
CA GLY A 222 -8.89 16.35 23.46
C GLY A 222 -8.94 14.99 22.74
N PRO A 223 -8.57 13.91 23.45
CA PRO A 223 -8.33 12.60 22.83
C PRO A 223 -9.59 11.94 22.27
N LEU A 224 -9.49 11.42 21.04
CA LEU A 224 -10.52 10.69 20.31
C LEU A 224 -10.38 9.17 20.43
N ASN A 225 -9.84 8.69 21.55
CA ASN A 225 -9.48 7.28 21.74
C ASN A 225 -10.64 6.30 21.53
N ARG A 226 -11.88 6.72 21.86
CA ARG A 226 -13.07 5.85 21.88
C ARG A 226 -13.52 5.39 20.49
N CYS A 227 -13.21 6.17 19.45
CA CYS A 227 -13.57 5.83 18.07
C CYS A 227 -12.40 5.22 17.28
N VAL A 228 -11.27 4.95 17.95
CA VAL A 228 -10.23 4.08 17.40
C VAL A 228 -10.48 2.65 17.82
N ARG A 229 -10.35 1.71 16.89
CA ARG A 229 -10.50 0.27 17.17
C ARG A 229 -9.25 -0.49 16.72
N GLU A 230 -8.94 -1.56 17.44
CA GLU A 230 -7.97 -2.55 16.96
C GLU A 230 -8.60 -3.39 15.84
N ASP A 231 -7.85 -3.62 14.78
CA ASP A 231 -8.30 -4.30 13.56
C ASP A 231 -7.62 -5.66 13.39
N ALA A 232 -6.28 -5.72 13.49
CA ALA A 232 -5.54 -6.97 13.42
C ALA A 232 -4.17 -6.85 14.13
N VAL A 233 -3.73 -7.95 14.74
CA VAL A 233 -2.40 -8.07 15.38
C VAL A 233 -1.58 -9.06 14.57
N TYR A 234 -0.58 -8.57 13.83
CA TYR A 234 0.32 -9.42 13.04
C TYR A 234 1.63 -9.64 13.76
N ASN A 235 2.00 -10.89 14.04
CA ASN A 235 3.23 -11.23 14.76
C ASN A 235 4.36 -11.59 13.77
N TYR A 236 5.37 -10.75 13.67
CA TYR A 236 6.63 -10.93 12.91
C TYR A 236 7.81 -11.23 13.86
N GLY A 237 7.70 -12.30 14.66
CA GLY A 237 8.74 -12.67 15.61
C GLY A 237 8.78 -11.72 16.82
N GLU A 238 9.79 -10.85 16.89
CA GLU A 238 9.88 -9.83 17.95
C GLU A 238 9.03 -8.58 17.66
N MET A 239 8.63 -8.37 16.40
CA MET A 239 7.76 -7.25 15.99
C MET A 239 6.31 -7.67 15.89
N VAL A 240 5.41 -6.80 16.31
CA VAL A 240 3.98 -6.96 16.22
C VAL A 240 3.41 -5.69 15.60
N ASP A 241 2.75 -5.82 14.46
CA ASP A 241 1.98 -4.72 13.89
C ASP A 241 0.58 -4.78 14.48
N VAL A 242 0.23 -3.75 15.24
CA VAL A 242 -1.16 -3.55 15.67
C VAL A 242 -1.80 -2.58 14.69
N GLY A 243 -2.73 -3.10 13.90
CA GLY A 243 -3.57 -2.29 13.03
C GLY A 243 -4.60 -1.54 13.86
N LEU A 244 -4.56 -0.21 13.81
CA LEU A 244 -5.62 0.64 14.33
C LEU A 244 -6.46 1.16 13.16
N ILE A 245 -7.77 1.16 13.33
CA ILE A 245 -8.72 1.75 12.38
C ILE A 245 -9.35 2.99 13.00
N ASN A 246 -9.44 4.04 12.19
CA ASN A 246 -10.13 5.27 12.55
C ASN A 246 -11.62 5.13 12.18
N ALA A 247 -12.48 5.03 13.20
CA ALA A 247 -13.92 5.16 13.06
C ALA A 247 -14.43 6.56 13.45
N CYS A 248 -13.55 7.48 13.83
CA CYS A 248 -13.85 8.89 14.01
C CYS A 248 -14.05 9.57 12.64
N THR A 249 -14.70 10.73 12.64
CA THR A 249 -14.90 11.53 11.42
C THR A 249 -13.67 12.37 11.06
N GLU A 250 -12.81 12.63 12.04
CA GLU A 250 -11.61 13.42 11.93
C GLU A 250 -10.42 12.54 11.50
N PRO A 251 -9.50 13.06 10.67
CA PRO A 251 -8.18 12.44 10.48
C PRO A 251 -7.44 12.44 11.81
N LEU A 252 -6.76 11.33 12.12
CA LEU A 252 -6.13 11.15 13.42
C LEU A 252 -4.62 11.01 13.30
N VAL A 253 -3.92 11.60 14.26
CA VAL A 253 -2.54 11.31 14.58
C VAL A 253 -2.55 10.44 15.84
N VAL A 254 -1.88 9.30 15.78
CA VAL A 254 -1.90 8.31 16.86
C VAL A 254 -0.52 8.18 17.51
N PHE A 255 -0.52 8.10 18.83
CA PHE A 255 0.64 7.92 19.66
C PHE A 255 0.42 6.64 20.46
N GLY A 256 1.42 5.78 20.58
CA GLY A 256 1.23 4.52 21.31
C GLY A 256 2.45 4.06 22.08
N CYS A 257 2.24 3.16 23.02
CA CYS A 257 3.29 2.53 23.82
C CYS A 257 2.94 1.05 24.09
N ALA A 258 3.92 0.15 24.01
CA ALA A 258 3.77 -1.22 24.50
C ALA A 258 5.05 -1.74 25.16
N HIS A 259 4.99 -2.95 25.73
CA HIS A 259 6.16 -3.61 26.29
C HIS A 259 7.17 -3.94 25.20
N GLY A 260 8.42 -3.51 25.40
CA GLY A 260 9.55 -3.89 24.58
C GLY A 260 9.91 -5.37 24.70
N THR A 261 10.53 -5.88 23.64
CA THR A 261 11.13 -7.22 23.56
C THR A 261 12.63 -7.13 23.32
N GLY A 262 13.30 -8.28 23.21
CA GLY A 262 14.74 -8.33 22.96
C GLY A 262 15.53 -7.51 23.98
N LYS A 263 16.27 -6.51 23.48
CA LYS A 263 17.11 -5.59 24.28
C LYS A 263 16.32 -4.64 25.18
N ASP A 264 15.05 -4.38 24.85
CA ASP A 264 14.16 -3.45 25.54
C ASP A 264 13.15 -4.19 26.45
N ARG A 265 13.40 -5.48 26.71
CA ARG A 265 12.56 -6.32 27.55
C ARG A 265 12.35 -5.71 28.94
N GLY A 266 11.09 -5.60 29.35
CA GLY A 266 10.72 -5.03 30.64
C GLY A 266 10.67 -3.51 30.65
N ARG A 267 10.77 -2.86 29.49
CA ARG A 267 10.59 -1.42 29.34
C ARG A 267 9.43 -1.10 28.41
N TRP A 268 8.86 0.09 28.55
CA TRP A 268 7.92 0.64 27.58
C TRP A 268 8.66 1.13 26.34
N MET A 269 8.14 0.82 25.17
CA MET A 269 8.55 1.42 23.91
C MET A 269 7.38 2.16 23.30
N CYS A 270 7.60 3.42 22.97
CA CYS A 270 6.57 4.27 22.41
C CYS A 270 6.92 4.67 20.98
N SER A 271 5.90 4.90 20.17
CA SER A 271 6.06 5.43 18.82
C SER A 271 5.03 6.53 18.55
N ASP A 272 5.39 7.40 17.61
CA ASP A 272 4.73 8.66 17.30
C ASP A 272 4.50 8.72 15.80
N SER A 273 3.23 8.59 15.38
CA SER A 273 2.87 8.57 13.96
C SER A 273 3.12 9.91 13.28
N GLU A 274 3.16 10.99 14.06
CA GLU A 274 3.53 12.31 13.55
C GLU A 274 4.97 12.36 13.06
N GLN A 275 5.91 11.75 13.79
CA GLN A 275 7.31 11.69 13.37
C GLN A 275 7.53 10.83 12.13
N ARG A 276 6.63 9.89 11.87
CA ARG A 276 6.62 9.08 10.63
C ARG A 276 5.91 9.78 9.47
N GLY A 277 5.14 10.83 9.75
CA GLY A 277 4.29 11.50 8.78
C GLY A 277 3.01 10.72 8.47
N ASP A 278 2.55 9.82 9.34
CA ASP A 278 1.36 9.02 9.08
C ASP A 278 0.10 9.70 9.65
N ILE A 279 -0.96 9.79 8.85
CA ILE A 279 -2.28 10.26 9.28
C ILE A 279 -3.32 9.18 9.01
N LEU A 280 -3.98 8.72 10.07
CA LEU A 280 -4.99 7.68 10.01
C LEU A 280 -6.36 8.29 9.63
N VAL A 281 -6.91 7.86 8.50
CA VAL A 281 -8.20 8.31 7.97
C VAL A 281 -9.19 7.16 7.80
N GLN A 282 -10.47 7.49 7.61
CA GLN A 282 -11.52 6.50 7.38
C GLN A 282 -11.35 5.76 6.05
N MET A 283 -12.00 4.58 5.94
CA MET A 283 -12.07 3.84 4.68
C MET A 283 -12.76 4.71 3.62
N GLY A 284 -12.12 4.87 2.46
CA GLY A 284 -12.66 5.68 1.38
C GLY A 284 -12.37 7.19 1.48
N ASP A 285 -11.54 7.64 2.42
CA ASP A 285 -11.00 9.00 2.38
C ASP A 285 -10.21 9.20 1.08
N GLN A 286 -10.51 10.28 0.36
CA GLN A 286 -9.96 10.57 -0.97
C GLN A 286 -8.45 10.85 -0.96
N ARG A 287 -7.85 11.06 0.21
CA ARG A 287 -6.42 11.29 0.41
C ARG A 287 -5.64 9.99 0.59
N LEU A 288 -6.30 8.85 0.75
CA LEU A 288 -5.65 7.56 0.97
C LEU A 288 -4.55 7.26 -0.04
N GLY A 289 -3.38 6.84 0.46
CA GLY A 289 -2.21 6.48 -0.35
C GLY A 289 -1.49 7.67 -1.00
N ARG A 290 -1.97 8.90 -0.82
CA ARG A 290 -1.32 10.10 -1.33
C ARG A 290 -0.35 10.66 -0.30
N ARG A 291 0.80 11.13 -0.80
CA ARG A 291 1.82 11.85 -0.05
C ARG A 291 1.63 13.35 -0.23
N TYR A 292 1.53 14.10 0.85
CA TYR A 292 1.35 15.56 0.84
C TYR A 292 2.51 16.23 1.56
N THR A 293 3.00 17.36 1.06
CA THR A 293 3.94 18.21 1.79
C THR A 293 3.16 19.06 2.79
N ALA A 294 3.29 18.76 4.07
CA ALA A 294 2.72 19.55 5.14
C ALA A 294 3.62 20.75 5.44
N GLY A 295 3.41 21.85 4.71
CA GLY A 295 4.20 23.07 4.87
C GLY A 295 5.53 23.02 4.13
N ASP A 296 6.61 22.74 4.85
CA ASP A 296 7.99 22.82 4.32
C ASP A 296 8.39 21.49 3.62
N ALA A 297 9.33 21.56 2.67
CA ALA A 297 9.69 20.48 1.74
C ALA A 297 10.25 19.18 2.37
N SER A 298 10.24 19.04 3.70
CA SER A 298 10.71 17.87 4.45
C SER A 298 9.61 17.09 5.17
N ASP A 299 8.40 17.64 5.36
CA ASP A 299 7.31 16.94 6.05
C ASP A 299 6.35 16.31 5.03
N ILE A 300 6.65 15.06 4.66
CA ILE A 300 5.76 14.26 3.82
C ILE A 300 4.76 13.55 4.72
N GLN A 301 3.48 13.89 4.57
CA GLN A 301 2.37 13.20 5.21
C GLN A 301 1.79 12.13 4.29
N THR A 302 1.60 10.92 4.81
CA THR A 302 0.94 9.80 4.14
C THR A 302 -0.38 9.52 4.84
N TYR A 303 -1.48 9.58 4.10
CA TYR A 303 -2.79 9.21 4.64
C TYR A 303 -3.02 7.71 4.49
N THR A 304 -3.20 7.02 5.62
CA THR A 304 -3.37 5.56 5.69
C THR A 304 -4.75 5.21 6.21
N TYR A 305 -5.34 4.13 5.68
CA TYR A 305 -6.62 3.60 6.18
C TYR A 305 -6.42 2.68 7.38
N ARG A 306 -5.28 2.00 7.39
CA ARG A 306 -4.79 1.16 8.47
C ARG A 306 -3.40 1.67 8.79
N ASP A 307 -3.23 2.23 9.98
CA ASP A 307 -1.91 2.55 10.48
C ASP A 307 -1.38 1.30 11.15
N SER A 308 -0.32 0.73 10.58
CA SER A 308 0.42 -0.36 11.21
C SER A 308 1.30 0.26 12.27
N PHE A 309 0.83 0.21 13.51
CA PHE A 309 1.65 0.55 14.65
C PHE A 309 2.71 -0.55 14.81
N SER A 310 3.84 -0.44 14.12
CA SER A 310 4.94 -1.38 14.24
C SER A 310 5.64 -1.17 15.57
N LEU A 311 5.33 -2.04 16.52
CA LEU A 311 6.03 -2.11 17.79
C LEU A 311 6.75 -3.43 17.92
N THR A 312 7.90 -3.40 18.57
CA THR A 312 8.57 -4.60 19.07
C THR A 312 7.86 -5.03 20.38
N ARG A 313 6.68 -5.65 20.26
CA ARG A 313 5.79 -6.03 21.38
C ARG A 313 6.00 -7.49 21.79
N ALA A 314 5.95 -7.78 23.09
CA ALA A 314 5.91 -9.17 23.57
C ALA A 314 4.53 -9.81 23.30
N PRO A 315 4.46 -11.11 22.91
CA PRO A 315 3.17 -11.79 22.79
C PRO A 315 2.32 -11.57 24.06
N ASN A 316 1.07 -11.14 23.89
CA ASN A 316 0.10 -10.86 24.97
C ASN A 316 0.40 -9.66 25.89
N SER A 317 1.29 -8.72 25.56
CA SER A 317 1.51 -7.53 26.41
C SER A 317 0.46 -6.42 26.20
N GLN A 318 0.18 -5.54 27.14
CA GLN A 318 -0.80 -4.48 26.86
C GLN A 318 -0.25 -3.42 25.89
N LEU A 319 -1.07 -2.96 24.95
CA LEU A 319 -0.85 -1.78 24.11
C LEU A 319 -1.63 -0.60 24.71
N TRP A 320 -1.04 0.59 24.68
CA TRP A 320 -1.67 1.83 25.10
C TRP A 320 -1.58 2.86 23.99
N TRP A 321 -2.59 3.71 23.84
CA TRP A 321 -2.59 4.75 22.82
C TRP A 321 -3.32 6.03 23.22
N VAL A 322 -2.96 7.10 22.51
CA VAL A 322 -3.69 8.36 22.41
C VAL A 322 -3.92 8.66 20.94
N ALA A 323 -5.16 8.94 20.57
CA ALA A 323 -5.50 9.41 19.24
C ALA A 323 -5.99 10.86 19.31
N CYS A 324 -5.37 11.74 18.54
CA CYS A 324 -5.73 13.15 18.47
C CYS A 324 -6.16 13.50 17.05
N ALA A 325 -7.10 14.41 16.89
CA ALA A 325 -7.39 14.96 15.57
C ALA A 325 -6.14 15.63 14.98
N GLU A 326 -5.94 15.50 13.67
CA GLU A 326 -4.84 16.16 12.93
C GLU A 326 -4.80 17.67 13.23
N SER A 327 -5.96 18.30 13.38
CA SER A 327 -6.11 19.72 13.69
C SER A 327 -5.93 20.10 15.17
N ASP A 328 -5.93 19.14 16.10
CA ASP A 328 -5.85 19.42 17.55
C ASP A 328 -4.38 19.45 18.02
N LEU A 329 -3.78 20.64 17.98
CA LEU A 329 -2.39 20.87 18.36
C LEU A 329 -2.12 20.65 19.86
N GLU A 330 -3.10 20.93 20.72
CA GLU A 330 -2.97 20.79 22.17
C GLU A 330 -2.93 19.31 22.55
N CYS A 331 -3.91 18.53 22.07
CA CYS A 331 -3.92 17.07 22.23
C CYS A 331 -2.63 16.44 21.71
N ARG A 332 -2.18 16.81 20.50
CA ARG A 332 -0.93 16.31 19.92
C ARG A 332 0.29 16.66 20.77
N SER A 333 0.35 17.87 21.33
CA SER A 333 1.44 18.29 22.21
C SER A 333 1.49 17.45 23.48
N ASP A 334 0.34 17.26 24.12
CA ASP A 334 0.23 16.48 25.35
C ASP A 334 0.51 14.99 25.13
N ALA A 335 0.09 14.45 23.97
CA ALA A 335 0.39 13.08 23.57
C ALA A 335 1.90 12.86 23.32
N ARG A 336 2.60 13.83 22.72
CA ARG A 336 4.07 13.81 22.60
C ARG A 336 4.77 13.85 23.96
N LEU A 337 4.25 14.64 24.90
CA LEU A 337 4.80 14.68 26.26
C LEU A 337 4.59 13.34 26.97
N TRP A 338 3.42 12.73 26.80
CA TRP A 338 3.11 11.40 27.32
C TRP A 338 4.05 10.32 26.76
N THR A 339 4.23 10.22 25.44
CA THR A 339 5.13 9.22 24.85
C THR A 339 6.56 9.39 25.32
N ARG A 340 7.06 10.63 25.45
CA ARG A 340 8.40 10.92 25.99
C ARG A 340 8.53 10.53 27.46
N ALA A 341 7.48 10.73 28.26
CA ALA A 341 7.49 10.39 29.68
C ALA A 341 7.41 8.88 29.93
N VAL A 342 6.74 8.13 29.07
CA VAL A 342 6.57 6.67 29.19
C VAL A 342 7.71 5.90 28.54
N SER A 343 8.23 6.36 27.39
CA SER A 343 9.25 5.65 26.63
C SER A 343 10.51 5.36 27.46
N GLY A 344 10.99 4.12 27.41
CA GLY A 344 12.17 3.64 28.12
C GLY A 344 11.98 3.40 29.62
N GLN A 345 10.82 3.73 30.20
CA GLN A 345 10.51 3.44 31.60
C GLN A 345 10.30 1.94 31.83
N ASP A 346 10.42 1.50 33.08
CA ASP A 346 10.08 0.12 33.47
C ASP A 346 8.61 -0.19 33.17
N ALA A 347 8.33 -1.38 32.64
CA ALA A 347 7.00 -1.79 32.21
C ALA A 347 5.99 -1.95 33.38
N SER A 348 6.46 -1.98 34.63
CA SER A 348 5.59 -1.91 35.82
C SER A 348 4.98 -0.54 36.06
N VAL A 349 5.52 0.50 35.42
CA VAL A 349 4.98 1.86 35.50
C VAL A 349 3.66 1.93 34.74
N ASP A 350 2.61 2.39 35.40
CA ASP A 350 1.31 2.65 34.76
C ASP A 350 1.41 3.82 33.74
N PRO A 351 1.16 3.57 32.45
CA PRO A 351 1.18 4.62 31.42
C PRO A 351 0.15 5.73 31.64
N GLN A 352 -0.98 5.45 32.31
CA GLN A 352 -2.03 6.44 32.57
C GLN A 352 -1.64 7.46 33.65
N ALA A 353 -0.76 7.07 34.59
CA ALA A 353 -0.37 7.92 35.71
C ALA A 353 0.70 8.98 35.35
N ARG A 354 1.19 8.97 34.10
CA ARG A 354 2.34 9.80 33.65
C ARG A 354 1.98 11.08 32.92
N SER A 355 0.74 11.24 32.49
CA SER A 355 0.26 12.45 31.81
C SER A 355 -1.21 12.73 32.16
N PRO A 356 -1.62 14.01 32.21
CA PRO A 356 -3.04 14.36 32.37
C PRO A 356 -3.91 13.97 31.16
N ILE A 357 -3.29 13.58 30.03
CA ILE A 357 -4.03 13.16 28.84
C ILE A 357 -4.71 11.80 29.06
N ALA A 358 -5.96 11.69 28.61
CA ALA A 358 -6.66 10.42 28.62
C ALA A 358 -6.01 9.45 27.61
N VAL A 359 -5.62 8.26 28.07
CA VAL A 359 -5.06 7.20 27.23
C VAL A 359 -6.05 6.03 27.18
N ALA A 360 -6.04 5.28 26.08
CA ALA A 360 -6.75 4.01 25.96
C ALA A 360 -5.75 2.85 25.99
N ARG A 361 -6.28 1.64 26.18
CA ARG A 361 -5.50 0.41 26.25
C ARG A 361 -6.20 -0.72 25.51
N SER A 362 -5.41 -1.67 25.03
CA SER A 362 -5.88 -2.92 24.46
C SER A 362 -6.53 -3.76 25.55
N ASP A 363 -7.66 -4.41 25.25
CA ASP A 363 -8.33 -5.32 26.17
C ASP A 363 -7.58 -6.65 26.37
#